data_AF-A0A3S3JPY7-F1
#
_entry.id   AF-A0A3S3JPY7-F1
#
_cell.length_a   1.000
_cell.length_b   1.000
_cell.length_c   1.000
_cell.angle_alpha   90.00
_cell.angle_beta   90.00
_cell.angle_gamma   90.00
#
_symmetry.space_group_name_H-M   'P 1'
#
loop_
_entity.id
_entity.type
_entity.pdbx_description
1 polymer ?
#
loop_
_entity_poly.entity_id
_entity_poly.type
_entity_poly.pdbx_seq_one_letter_code
_entity_poly.pdbx_strand_id
1 'polypeptide(L)'
;MPIFATDQQIAQAIVGRENAERWMRERLPTLSCKPGFPAVDDFHGGRPVALVRRFYEGYLGTAQSPAAAPGRADASQWKTKSRPRHQG
;
A
#
# COMPACT_ATOMS: atom_id res chain seq x y z
N MET A 1 -8.84 9.93 4.03
CA MET A 1 -9.87 8.97 3.57
C MET A 1 -10.97 8.91 4.61
N PRO A 2 -12.22 8.67 4.20
CA PRO A 2 -13.33 8.42 5.13
C PRO A 2 -13.08 7.15 5.97
N ILE A 3 -13.84 6.97 7.04
CA ILE A 3 -13.76 5.78 7.91
C ILE A 3 -14.27 4.53 7.17
N PHE A 4 -15.31 4.70 6.35
CA PHE A 4 -15.83 3.71 5.41
C PHE A 4 -15.65 4.23 3.98
N ALA A 5 -15.21 3.38 3.06
CA ALA A 5 -14.97 3.75 1.68
C ALA A 5 -15.67 2.79 0.71
N THR A 6 -16.17 3.33 -0.39
CA THR A 6 -16.70 2.50 -1.49
C THR A 6 -15.57 1.76 -2.18
N ASP A 7 -15.92 0.69 -2.91
CA ASP A 7 -14.96 -0.06 -3.70
C ASP A 7 -14.20 0.81 -4.71
N GLN A 8 -14.88 1.82 -5.27
CA GLN A 8 -14.26 2.78 -6.17
C GLN A 8 -13.22 3.66 -5.45
N GLN A 9 -13.53 4.16 -4.26
CA GLN A 9 -12.59 4.96 -3.46
C GLN A 9 -11.36 4.14 -3.04
N ILE A 10 -11.57 2.88 -2.68
CA ILE A 10 -10.50 1.93 -2.36
C ILE A 10 -9.64 1.67 -3.60
N ALA A 11 -10.26 1.41 -4.75
CA ALA A 11 -9.56 1.17 -6.01
C ALA A 11 -8.70 2.38 -6.41
N GLN A 12 -9.27 3.59 -6.36
CA GLN A 12 -8.53 4.82 -6.66
C GLN A 12 -7.34 5.02 -5.73
N ALA A 13 -7.47 4.68 -4.45
CA ALA A 13 -6.39 4.77 -3.48
C ALA A 13 -5.26 3.77 -3.73
N ILE A 14 -5.57 2.58 -4.27
CA ILE A 14 -4.59 1.51 -4.50
C ILE A 14 -3.90 1.65 -5.85
N VAL A 15 -4.65 1.91 -6.93
CA VAL A 15 -4.15 1.85 -8.31
C VAL A 15 -4.27 3.18 -9.07
N GLY A 16 -4.77 4.23 -8.43
CA GLY A 16 -5.05 5.51 -9.09
C GLY A 16 -6.37 5.53 -9.87
N ARG A 17 -6.82 6.73 -10.26
CA ARG A 17 -8.13 6.94 -10.91
C ARG A 17 -8.27 6.22 -12.24
N GLU A 18 -7.22 6.22 -13.05
CA GLU A 18 -7.23 5.65 -14.40
C GLU A 18 -7.41 4.12 -14.38
N ASN A 19 -6.87 3.44 -13.37
CA ASN A 19 -6.91 1.98 -13.28
C ASN A 19 -8.00 1.46 -12.33
N ALA A 20 -8.74 2.35 -11.66
CA ALA A 20 -9.70 1.99 -10.62
C ALA A 20 -10.79 1.04 -11.14
N GLU A 21 -11.36 1.33 -12.31
CA GLU A 21 -12.41 0.49 -12.89
C GLU A 21 -11.91 -0.91 -13.24
N ARG A 22 -10.71 -1.01 -13.84
CA ARG A 22 -10.10 -2.30 -14.18
C ARG A 22 -9.84 -3.12 -12.92
N TRP A 23 -9.31 -2.48 -11.88
CA TRP A 23 -9.07 -3.14 -10.60
C TRP A 23 -10.37 -3.66 -9.95
N MET A 24 -11.46 -2.87 -9.98
CA MET A 24 -12.75 -3.32 -9.43
C MET A 24 -13.34 -4.49 -10.22
N ARG A 25 -13.15 -4.54 -11.54
CA ARG A 25 -13.66 -5.65 -12.36
C ARG A 25 -12.84 -6.92 -12.21
N GLU A 26 -11.51 -6.80 -12.18
CA GLU A 26 -10.61 -7.95 -12.28
C GLU A 26 -10.06 -8.43 -10.95
N ARG A 27 -9.80 -7.53 -9.99
CA ARG A 27 -9.09 -7.84 -8.74
C ARG A 27 -10.02 -7.92 -7.54
N LEU A 28 -10.97 -7.01 -7.44
CA LEU A 28 -11.90 -6.98 -6.30
C LEU A 28 -12.70 -8.29 -6.11
N PRO A 29 -13.21 -8.97 -7.16
CA PRO A 29 -13.92 -10.24 -6.97
C PRO A 29 -13.01 -11.31 -6.37
N THR A 30 -11.77 -11.41 -6.88
CA THR A 30 -10.78 -12.35 -6.36
C THR A 30 -10.40 -12.04 -4.91
N LEU A 31 -10.23 -10.76 -4.57
CA LEU A 31 -9.92 -10.33 -3.20
C LEU A 31 -11.09 -10.56 -2.25
N SER A 32 -12.32 -10.35 -2.69
CA SER A 32 -13.52 -10.58 -1.89
C SER A 32 -13.73 -12.04 -1.53
N CYS A 33 -13.18 -12.97 -2.33
CA CYS A 33 -13.15 -14.39 -2.00
C CYS A 33 -12.03 -14.77 -1.01
N LYS A 34 -11.09 -13.86 -0.68
CA LYS A 34 -10.00 -14.16 0.26
C LYS A 34 -10.49 -14.06 1.71
N PRO A 35 -10.15 -15.03 2.57
CA PRO A 35 -10.44 -14.92 3.99
C PRO A 35 -9.88 -13.63 4.58
N GLY A 36 -10.72 -12.92 5.35
CA GLY A 36 -10.34 -11.68 6.03
C GLY A 36 -10.42 -10.41 5.17
N PHE A 37 -10.81 -10.49 3.90
CA PHE A 37 -11.15 -9.27 3.15
C PHE A 37 -12.46 -8.66 3.71
N PRO A 38 -12.48 -7.39 4.13
CA PRO A 38 -13.64 -6.82 4.82
C PRO A 38 -14.85 -6.77 3.91
N ALA A 39 -16.03 -7.19 4.40
CA ALA A 39 -17.29 -7.04 3.68
C ALA A 39 -17.73 -5.57 3.60
N VAL A 40 -18.69 -5.30 2.72
CA VAL A 40 -19.41 -4.01 2.73
C VAL A 40 -20.30 -3.99 3.97
N ASP A 41 -20.28 -2.87 4.69
CA ASP A 41 -21.17 -2.63 5.81
C ASP A 41 -22.52 -2.10 5.30
N ASP A 42 -23.62 -2.76 5.64
CA ASP A 42 -24.96 -2.43 5.14
C ASP A 42 -25.45 -1.05 5.61
N PHE A 43 -25.01 -0.58 6.78
CA PHE A 43 -25.42 0.71 7.33
C PHE A 43 -24.62 1.87 6.73
N HIS A 44 -23.31 1.68 6.55
CA HIS A 44 -22.41 2.71 6.07
C HIS A 44 -22.20 2.67 4.53
N GLY A 45 -22.64 1.61 3.85
CA GLY A 45 -22.56 1.48 2.39
C GLY A 45 -21.14 1.35 1.83
N GLY A 46 -20.18 0.95 2.65
CA GLY A 46 -18.77 0.86 2.28
C GLY A 46 -17.98 -0.09 3.17
N ARG A 47 -16.69 -0.27 2.86
CA ARG A 47 -15.80 -1.13 3.66
C ARG A 47 -15.04 -0.27 4.68
N PRO A 48 -14.89 -0.75 5.92
CA PRO A 48 -14.09 -0.05 6.93
C PRO A 48 -12.62 0.04 6.51
N VAL A 49 -12.13 1.26 6.28
CA VAL A 49 -10.80 1.53 5.70
C VAL A 49 -9.67 0.95 6.56
N ALA A 50 -9.84 0.97 7.89
CA ALA A 50 -8.87 0.39 8.81
C ALA A 50 -8.67 -1.11 8.60
N LEU A 51 -9.76 -1.86 8.34
CA LEU A 51 -9.66 -3.30 8.09
C LEU A 51 -9.10 -3.59 6.70
N VAL A 52 -9.44 -2.78 5.70
CA VAL A 52 -8.86 -2.90 4.35
C VAL A 52 -7.36 -2.70 4.40
N ARG A 53 -6.87 -1.69 5.13
CA ARG A 53 -5.44 -1.46 5.33
C ARG A 53 -4.76 -2.66 5.99
N ARG A 54 -5.32 -3.17 7.09
CA ARG A 54 -4.77 -4.34 7.80
C ARG A 54 -4.72 -5.58 6.92
N PHE A 55 -5.77 -5.82 6.12
CA PHE A 55 -5.79 -6.90 5.15
C PHE A 55 -4.62 -6.76 4.16
N TYR A 56 -4.40 -5.56 3.61
CA TYR A 56 -3.30 -5.31 2.68
C TYR A 56 -1.92 -5.45 3.32
N GLU A 57 -1.76 -5.02 4.58
CA GLU A 57 -0.52 -5.20 5.33
C GLU A 57 -0.17 -6.68 5.50
N GLY A 58 -1.17 -7.52 5.82
CA GLY A 58 -0.98 -8.97 5.87
C GLY A 58 -0.75 -9.57 4.48
N TYR A 59 -1.52 -9.13 3.48
CA TYR A 59 -1.46 -9.63 2.11
C TYR A 59 -0.12 -9.37 1.42
N LEU A 60 0.49 -8.22 1.69
CA LEU A 60 1.81 -7.84 1.17
C LEU A 60 2.97 -8.30 2.08
N GLY A 61 2.68 -8.93 3.22
CA GLY A 61 3.68 -9.34 4.21
C GLY A 61 4.34 -8.18 4.97
N THR A 62 3.77 -6.96 4.91
CA THR A 62 4.31 -5.77 5.59
C THR A 62 3.83 -5.63 7.03
N ALA A 63 2.89 -6.47 7.48
CA ALA A 63 2.34 -6.45 8.84
C ALA A 63 3.40 -6.65 9.95
N GLN A 64 4.53 -7.30 9.64
CA GLN A 64 5.64 -7.53 10.58
C GLN A 64 6.83 -6.61 10.36
N SER A 65 6.79 -5.69 9.39
CA SER A 65 7.79 -4.63 9.35
C SER A 65 7.42 -3.65 10.45
N PRO A 66 8.15 -3.56 11.60
CA PRO A 66 8.27 -2.26 12.19
C PRO A 66 8.78 -1.41 11.03
N ALA A 67 8.07 -0.34 10.67
CA ALA A 67 8.72 0.68 9.86
C ALA A 67 10.06 0.90 10.54
N ALA A 68 11.15 0.45 9.92
CA ALA A 68 12.46 0.91 10.32
C ALA A 68 12.30 2.40 10.11
N ALA A 69 12.05 3.13 11.21
CA ALA A 69 11.98 4.57 11.18
C ALA A 69 13.19 4.97 10.35
N PRO A 70 13.04 5.67 9.20
CA PRO A 70 14.16 5.95 8.36
C PRO A 70 15.19 6.64 9.25
N GLY A 71 16.23 5.89 9.62
CA GLY A 71 17.32 6.42 10.41
C GLY A 71 17.77 7.63 9.63
N ARG A 72 17.79 8.80 10.29
CA ARG A 72 18.07 10.11 9.71
C ARG A 72 19.03 9.94 8.54
N ALA A 73 18.54 10.14 7.31
CA ALA A 73 19.32 9.82 6.12
C ALA A 73 20.62 10.61 6.17
N ASP A 74 21.73 9.92 6.46
CA ASP A 74 23.03 10.54 6.54
C ASP A 74 23.61 10.63 5.14
N ALA A 75 23.40 11.79 4.51
CA ALA A 75 23.90 12.10 3.18
C ALA A 75 25.44 11.98 3.06
N SER A 76 26.18 11.89 4.19
CA SER A 76 27.62 11.64 4.17
C SER A 76 28.00 10.24 3.67
N GLN A 77 27.08 9.27 3.69
CA GLN A 77 27.33 7.92 3.17
C GLN A 77 27.35 7.82 1.64
N TRP A 78 26.83 8.83 0.93
CA TRP A 78 26.90 8.88 -0.54
C TRP A 78 28.26 9.40 -1.04
N LYS A 79 29.21 9.78 -0.16
CA LYS A 79 30.51 10.24 -0.64
C LYS A 79 31.27 9.08 -1.28
N THR A 80 31.10 8.99 -2.60
CA THR A 80 31.88 8.25 -3.57
C THR A 80 33.34 8.25 -3.14
N LYS A 81 33.89 7.06 -2.86
CA LYS A 81 35.33 6.86 -2.84
C LYS A 81 35.84 7.16 -4.25
N SER A 82 36.13 8.42 -4.52
CA SER A 82 36.87 8.85 -5.69
C SER A 82 38.22 8.13 -5.64
N ARG A 83 38.32 7.08 -6.45
CA ARG A 83 39.53 6.32 -6.70
C ARG A 83 40.59 7.33 -7.20
N PRO A 84 41.71 7.56 -6.50
CA PRO A 84 42.75 8.39 -7.06
C PRO A 84 43.32 7.64 -8.26
N ARG A 85 43.09 8.25 -9.43
CA ARG A 85 43.70 7.84 -10.70
C ARG A 85 45.17 8.22 -10.64
N HIS A 86 46.03 7.27 -10.94
CA HIS A 86 47.48 7.36 -11.06
C HIS A 86 47.96 8.65 -11.77
N GLN A 87 48.97 9.33 -11.22
CA GLN A 87 49.92 10.26 -11.87
C GLN A 87 50.90 10.76 -10.77
N GLY A 88 52.22 10.60 -10.82
CA GLY A 88 53.14 10.01 -11.80
C GLY A 88 54.41 9.51 -11.10
#